data_AF-A0A962NXH1-F1
#
_entry.id   AF-A0A962NXH1-F1
#
_cell.length_a   1.000
_cell.length_b   1.000
_cell.length_c   1.000
_cell.angle_alpha   90.00
_cell.angle_beta   90.00
_cell.angle_gamma   90.00
#
_symmetry.space_group_name_H-M   'P 1'
#
loop_
_entity.id
_entity.type
_entity.pdbx_description
1 polymer ?
#
loop_
_entity_poly.entity_id
_entity_poly.type
_entity_poly.pdbx_seq_one_letter_code
_entity_poly.pdbx_strand_id
1 'polypeptide(L)'
;TGYFKQGAQALIIARASTALSETKRGEPRAFGMAGKLFPTLDPNAKVKTANFFTVDVLAGTQRDHYLDVKMTNEPQTGFRFAVIPLAFYVGRVFSKADEQAGFRPVNAFAELGLKQGEVAKAPRYFMVQGADSNKRNDALDFRDELNIEKNHAGKPLLFNILVSDVSGKQDSADWQQIGTMTFSESKVSYGCDRRLHFAHPKIKK
;
A
#
# COMPACT_ATOMS: atom_id res chain seq x y z
N THR A 1 -11.55 -15.20 1.05
CA THR A 1 -11.95 -15.80 -0.25
C THR A 1 -11.42 -14.94 -1.37
N GLY A 2 -11.77 -15.19 -2.64
CA GLY A 2 -11.25 -14.42 -3.78
C GLY A 2 -9.72 -14.45 -3.82
N TYR A 3 -9.09 -13.28 -3.92
CA TYR A 3 -7.64 -13.13 -3.94
C TYR A 3 -6.95 -13.16 -2.57
N PHE A 4 -7.69 -13.45 -1.50
CA PHE A 4 -7.13 -13.82 -0.19
C PHE A 4 -7.08 -15.34 0.03
N LYS A 5 -7.54 -16.16 -0.91
CA LYS A 5 -7.46 -17.62 -0.76
C LYS A 5 -6.03 -18.11 -0.98
N GLN A 6 -5.65 -19.20 -0.30
CA GLN A 6 -4.38 -19.87 -0.53
C GLN A 6 -4.24 -20.26 -2.01
N GLY A 7 -3.06 -20.02 -2.59
CA GLY A 7 -2.77 -20.30 -3.99
C GLY A 7 -3.33 -19.29 -4.98
N ALA A 8 -3.95 -18.18 -4.54
CA ALA A 8 -4.30 -17.09 -5.45
C ALA A 8 -3.04 -16.47 -6.06
N GLN A 9 -3.04 -16.29 -7.38
CA GLN A 9 -1.96 -15.64 -8.12
C GLN A 9 -2.53 -14.61 -9.09
N ALA A 10 -1.90 -13.45 -9.15
CA ALA A 10 -2.30 -12.32 -9.98
C ALA A 10 -1.09 -11.47 -10.35
N LEU A 11 -1.20 -10.77 -11.47
CA LEU A 11 -0.29 -9.67 -11.80
C LEU A 11 -0.68 -8.43 -10.99
N ILE A 12 0.31 -7.59 -10.70
CA ILE A 12 0.12 -6.35 -9.95
C ILE A 12 0.98 -5.22 -10.53
N ILE A 13 0.40 -4.02 -10.52
CA ILE A 13 1.16 -2.77 -10.65
C ILE A 13 0.96 -1.98 -9.36
N ALA A 14 2.04 -1.48 -8.78
CA ALA A 14 2.00 -0.65 -7.59
C ALA A 14 2.71 0.68 -7.79
N ARG A 15 2.25 1.69 -7.05
CA ARG A 15 2.85 3.01 -6.93
C ARG A 15 3.34 3.18 -5.49
N ALA A 16 4.64 3.36 -5.32
CA ALA A 16 5.22 3.88 -4.08
C ALA A 16 5.21 5.41 -4.11
N SER A 17 4.83 6.04 -3.00
CA SER A 17 4.74 7.50 -2.90
C SER A 17 4.97 8.00 -1.47
N THR A 18 5.14 9.30 -1.34
CA THR A 18 5.00 10.04 -0.08
C THR A 18 3.70 10.84 -0.12
N ALA A 19 2.94 10.84 0.98
CA ALA A 19 1.69 11.60 1.10
C ALA A 19 1.95 13.12 1.25
N LEU A 20 3.18 13.47 1.63
CA LEU A 20 3.69 14.84 1.75
C LEU A 20 4.84 15.08 0.75
N SER A 21 5.42 16.28 0.78
CA SER A 21 6.46 16.73 -0.16
C SER A 21 7.84 16.15 0.10
N GLU A 22 8.11 15.71 1.33
CA GLU A 22 9.39 15.19 1.77
C GLU A 22 9.65 13.82 1.14
N THR A 23 10.82 13.67 0.51
CA THR A 23 11.20 12.44 -0.20
C THR A 23 12.55 11.90 0.24
N LYS A 24 13.32 12.71 0.99
CA LYS A 24 14.71 12.41 1.33
C LYS A 24 14.84 11.82 2.74
N ARG A 25 15.80 10.92 2.92
CA ARG A 25 16.17 10.40 4.23
C ARG A 25 16.65 11.53 5.15
N GLY A 26 16.32 11.40 6.43
CA GLY A 26 16.51 12.45 7.44
C GLY A 26 15.30 13.40 7.55
N GLU A 27 14.38 13.38 6.58
CA GLU A 27 13.09 14.06 6.68
C GLU A 27 12.02 13.10 7.23
N PRO A 28 11.05 13.60 8.01
CA PRO A 28 9.86 12.85 8.35
C PRO A 28 9.00 12.61 7.09
N ARG A 29 8.83 11.35 6.70
CA ARG A 29 8.17 10.96 5.44
C ARG A 29 6.90 10.17 5.72
N ALA A 30 5.85 10.46 4.97
CA ALA A 30 4.57 9.77 5.03
C ALA A 30 4.47 8.75 3.88
N PHE A 31 5.13 7.60 4.01
CA PHE A 31 5.15 6.63 2.92
C PHE A 31 3.80 5.95 2.70
N GLY A 32 3.50 5.70 1.43
CA GLY A 32 2.31 4.94 1.04
C GLY A 32 2.55 4.13 -0.21
N MET A 33 1.69 3.11 -0.38
CA MET A 33 1.62 2.25 -1.54
C MET A 33 0.17 2.13 -2.01
N ALA A 34 -0.06 2.40 -3.29
CA ALA A 34 -1.30 2.07 -3.98
C ALA A 34 -1.04 0.92 -4.96
N GLY A 35 -1.79 -0.17 -4.84
CA GLY A 35 -1.67 -1.34 -5.71
C GLY A 35 -2.90 -1.54 -6.57
N LYS A 36 -2.72 -2.07 -7.78
CA LYS A 36 -3.77 -2.52 -8.69
C LYS A 36 -3.53 -3.97 -9.07
N LEU A 37 -4.44 -4.84 -8.63
CA LEU A 37 -4.40 -6.27 -8.86
C LEU A 37 -5.17 -6.64 -10.13
N PHE A 38 -4.56 -7.47 -10.96
CA PHE A 38 -5.12 -8.02 -12.19
C PHE A 38 -5.30 -9.54 -11.99
N PRO A 39 -6.55 -10.05 -11.98
CA PRO A 39 -6.84 -11.44 -11.67
C PRO A 39 -6.50 -12.42 -12.82
N THR A 40 -5.25 -12.40 -13.26
CA THR A 40 -4.72 -13.13 -14.41
C THR A 40 -3.20 -13.21 -14.32
N LEU A 41 -2.59 -14.16 -15.03
CA LEU A 41 -1.15 -14.23 -15.28
C LEU A 41 -0.78 -13.83 -16.72
N ASP A 42 -1.78 -13.63 -17.59
CA ASP A 42 -1.58 -13.09 -18.92
C ASP A 42 -1.48 -11.55 -18.84
N PRO A 43 -0.33 -10.94 -19.16
CA PRO A 43 -0.14 -9.49 -19.09
C PRO A 43 -0.98 -8.71 -20.11
N ASN A 44 -1.52 -9.37 -21.14
CA ASN A 44 -2.32 -8.73 -22.18
C ASN A 44 -3.84 -8.86 -21.94
N ALA A 45 -4.25 -9.66 -20.96
CA ALA A 45 -5.66 -9.91 -20.70
C ALA A 45 -6.38 -8.66 -20.17
N LYS A 46 -7.51 -8.32 -20.79
CA LYS A 46 -8.40 -7.25 -20.31
C LYS A 46 -9.32 -7.80 -19.23
N VAL A 47 -9.00 -7.51 -17.98
CA VAL A 47 -9.72 -8.03 -16.81
C VAL A 47 -10.22 -6.92 -15.89
N LYS A 48 -11.27 -7.21 -15.12
CA LYS A 48 -11.69 -6.33 -14.02
C LYS A 48 -10.62 -6.35 -12.93
N THR A 49 -10.17 -5.18 -12.53
CA THR A 49 -9.11 -5.01 -11.51
C THR A 49 -9.70 -4.60 -10.16
N ALA A 50 -8.90 -4.74 -9.11
CA ALA A 50 -9.17 -4.13 -7.81
C ALA A 50 -7.94 -3.35 -7.33
N ASN A 51 -8.15 -2.36 -6.46
CA ASN A 51 -7.06 -1.57 -5.90
C ASN A 51 -7.00 -1.69 -4.38
N PHE A 52 -5.82 -1.46 -3.81
CA PHE A 52 -5.63 -1.21 -2.38
C PHE A 52 -4.86 0.08 -2.18
N PHE A 53 -4.96 0.62 -0.96
CA PHE A 53 -4.21 1.78 -0.51
C PHE A 53 -3.70 1.49 0.90
N THR A 54 -2.40 1.68 1.10
CA THR A 54 -1.75 1.52 2.40
C THR A 54 -0.81 2.69 2.66
N VAL A 55 -0.71 3.10 3.92
CA VAL A 55 0.12 4.22 4.37
C VAL A 55 0.76 3.87 5.71
N ASP A 56 1.93 4.43 5.99
CA ASP A 56 2.61 4.32 7.29
C ASP A 56 1.95 5.21 8.34
N VAL A 57 2.40 6.46 8.41
CA VAL A 57 1.91 7.50 9.30
C VAL A 57 1.53 8.69 8.44
N LEU A 58 0.29 9.17 8.53
CA LEU A 58 -0.24 10.22 7.65
C LEU A 58 0.53 11.54 7.76
N ALA A 59 0.88 11.96 8.97
CA ALA A 59 1.72 13.13 9.20
C ALA A 59 3.18 12.89 8.76
N GLY A 60 3.58 11.64 8.58
CA GLY A 60 4.96 11.25 8.34
C GLY A 60 5.76 11.13 9.64
N THR A 61 6.82 10.35 9.56
CA THR A 61 7.69 10.00 10.69
C THR A 61 9.10 9.72 10.19
N GLN A 62 10.08 9.73 11.09
CA GLN A 62 11.45 9.41 10.72
C GLN A 62 11.55 7.92 10.41
N ARG A 63 12.08 7.64 9.22
CA ARG A 63 12.36 6.32 8.68
C ARG A 63 13.66 6.42 7.91
N ASP A 64 14.53 5.43 8.01
CA ASP A 64 15.73 5.40 7.18
C ASP A 64 15.39 4.90 5.78
N HIS A 65 14.62 3.81 5.70
CA HIS A 65 14.29 3.13 4.45
C HIS A 65 12.78 3.00 4.26
N TYR A 66 12.31 3.09 3.01
CA TYR A 66 10.94 2.76 2.61
C TYR A 66 10.64 1.28 2.87
N LEU A 67 11.62 0.39 2.65
CA LEU A 67 11.43 -1.06 2.77
C LEU A 67 11.18 -1.56 4.20
N ASP A 68 11.47 -0.76 5.22
CA ASP A 68 11.28 -1.16 6.63
C ASP A 68 9.91 -0.77 7.18
N VAL A 69 9.08 -0.16 6.34
CA VAL A 69 7.86 0.51 6.75
C VAL A 69 6.67 -0.43 6.73
N LYS A 70 5.88 -0.39 7.80
CA LYS A 70 4.65 -1.18 7.97
C LYS A 70 3.44 -0.39 7.48
N MET A 71 3.18 -0.39 6.17
CA MET A 71 2.08 0.39 5.60
C MET A 71 0.74 -0.35 5.78
N THR A 72 -0.25 0.27 6.40
CA THR A 72 -1.56 -0.34 6.69
C THR A 72 -2.69 0.37 5.95
N ASN A 73 -3.82 -0.31 5.78
CA ASN A 73 -5.05 0.26 5.24
C ASN A 73 -5.86 1.10 6.25
N GLU A 74 -5.35 1.21 7.48
CA GLU A 74 -5.82 2.11 8.55
C GLU A 74 -4.58 2.75 9.18
N PRO A 75 -3.92 3.70 8.49
CA PRO A 75 -2.69 4.31 8.98
C PRO A 75 -2.89 5.07 10.28
N GLN A 76 -1.83 5.14 11.07
CA GLN A 76 -1.78 6.07 12.18
C GLN A 76 -1.78 7.51 11.65
N THR A 77 -2.48 8.43 12.32
CA THR A 77 -2.44 9.85 11.94
C THR A 77 -1.05 10.43 12.17
N GLY A 78 -0.40 10.08 13.28
CA GLY A 78 0.84 10.71 13.74
C GLY A 78 0.63 12.15 14.23
N PHE A 79 1.73 12.82 14.59
CA PHE A 79 1.70 14.20 15.06
C PHE A 79 2.94 14.97 14.60
N ARG A 80 2.75 16.11 13.94
CA ARG A 80 3.82 17.02 13.50
C ARG A 80 3.35 18.47 13.55
N PHE A 81 4.06 19.30 14.31
CA PHE A 81 3.71 20.72 14.49
C PHE A 81 3.66 21.53 13.18
N ALA A 82 4.54 21.21 12.22
CA ALA A 82 4.64 21.92 10.94
C ALA A 82 3.45 21.71 9.98
N VAL A 83 2.67 20.62 10.15
CA VAL A 83 1.50 20.31 9.31
C VAL A 83 0.17 20.64 9.99
N ILE A 84 0.18 21.22 11.20
CA ILE A 84 -1.03 21.55 11.97
C ILE A 84 -2.03 22.41 11.18
N PRO A 85 -1.65 23.50 10.49
CA PRO A 85 -2.61 24.32 9.74
C PRO A 85 -3.27 23.55 8.59
N LEU A 86 -2.50 22.73 7.88
CA LEU A 86 -2.99 21.87 6.80
C LEU A 86 -3.88 20.75 7.35
N ALA A 87 -3.51 20.12 8.46
CA ALA A 87 -4.26 19.07 9.12
C ALA A 87 -5.63 19.56 9.63
N PHE A 88 -5.72 20.80 10.15
CA PHE A 88 -7.00 21.40 10.53
C PHE A 88 -7.93 21.63 9.33
N TYR A 89 -7.38 22.11 8.20
CA TYR A 89 -8.15 22.32 6.98
C TYR A 89 -8.64 20.99 6.38
N VAL A 90 -7.73 20.03 6.25
CA VAL A 90 -7.99 18.66 5.77
C VAL A 90 -9.01 17.96 6.67
N GLY A 91 -8.83 17.98 7.99
CA GLY A 91 -9.74 17.34 8.95
C GLY A 91 -11.18 17.84 8.84
N ARG A 92 -11.37 19.15 8.65
CA ARG A 92 -12.71 19.76 8.48
C ARG A 92 -13.39 19.37 7.16
N VAL A 93 -12.61 19.14 6.10
CA VAL A 93 -13.12 18.70 4.79
C VAL A 93 -13.43 17.21 4.81
N PHE A 94 -12.55 16.38 5.38
CA PHE A 94 -12.74 14.94 5.45
C PHE A 94 -13.85 14.53 6.42
N SER A 95 -14.01 15.20 7.56
CA SER A 95 -15.10 14.92 8.51
C SER A 95 -16.50 15.21 7.95
N LYS A 96 -16.59 16.04 6.91
CA LYS A 96 -17.85 16.31 6.20
C LYS A 96 -18.10 15.33 5.04
N ALA A 97 -17.07 14.65 4.55
CA ALA A 97 -17.14 13.83 3.35
C ALA A 97 -17.28 12.32 3.65
N ASP A 98 -16.70 11.84 4.76
CA ASP A 98 -16.72 10.42 5.13
C ASP A 98 -16.44 10.23 6.64
N GLU A 99 -17.25 9.43 7.33
CA GLU A 99 -17.08 9.13 8.77
C GLU A 99 -15.84 8.26 9.06
N GLN A 100 -15.29 7.56 8.05
CA GLN A 100 -14.10 6.71 8.18
C GLN A 100 -12.99 7.10 7.20
N ALA A 101 -12.71 8.40 7.09
CA ALA A 101 -11.71 8.95 6.18
C ALA A 101 -10.30 8.33 6.30
N GLY A 102 -9.96 7.71 7.43
CA GLY A 102 -8.69 7.02 7.67
C GLY A 102 -8.64 5.55 7.26
N PHE A 103 -9.77 4.90 6.93
CA PHE A 103 -9.82 3.48 6.61
C PHE A 103 -10.01 3.24 5.11
N ARG A 104 -9.32 2.26 4.54
CA ARG A 104 -9.45 1.86 3.13
C ARG A 104 -9.75 0.35 3.05
N PRO A 105 -10.99 -0.05 2.76
CA PRO A 105 -11.36 -1.46 2.74
C PRO A 105 -10.69 -2.22 1.59
N VAL A 106 -10.45 -3.51 1.78
CA VAL A 106 -9.88 -4.42 0.77
C VAL A 106 -10.89 -5.46 0.27
N ASN A 107 -12.19 -5.24 0.49
CA ASN A 107 -13.28 -6.15 0.10
C ASN A 107 -13.26 -6.51 -1.39
N ALA A 108 -12.85 -5.57 -2.25
CA ALA A 108 -12.74 -5.79 -3.68
C ALA A 108 -11.82 -6.96 -4.03
N PHE A 109 -10.80 -7.27 -3.20
CA PHE A 109 -9.89 -8.39 -3.43
C PHE A 109 -10.56 -9.72 -3.10
N ALA A 110 -11.38 -9.75 -2.05
CA ALA A 110 -12.17 -10.93 -1.72
C ALA A 110 -13.28 -11.20 -2.73
N GLU A 111 -13.76 -10.16 -3.42
CA GLU A 111 -14.79 -10.24 -4.47
C GLU A 111 -14.21 -10.65 -5.83
N LEU A 112 -12.94 -10.35 -6.09
CA LEU A 112 -12.28 -10.74 -7.32
C LEU A 112 -12.19 -12.27 -7.45
N GLY A 113 -12.62 -12.78 -8.59
CA GLY A 113 -12.53 -14.21 -8.93
C GLY A 113 -13.50 -15.11 -8.15
N LEU A 114 -14.50 -14.54 -7.46
CA LEU A 114 -15.57 -15.33 -6.85
C LEU A 114 -16.42 -16.01 -7.92
N LYS A 115 -16.80 -17.25 -7.65
CA LYS A 115 -17.81 -17.98 -8.43
C LYS A 115 -19.21 -17.60 -7.95
N GLN A 116 -20.21 -17.83 -8.80
CA GLN A 116 -21.61 -17.63 -8.43
C GLN A 116 -21.95 -18.46 -7.17
N GLY A 117 -22.55 -17.82 -6.18
CA GLY A 117 -22.90 -18.45 -4.90
C GLY A 117 -21.82 -18.38 -3.81
N GLU A 118 -20.59 -17.94 -4.12
CA GLU A 118 -19.57 -17.73 -3.10
C GLU A 118 -19.76 -16.40 -2.37
N VAL A 119 -19.53 -16.42 -1.05
CA VAL A 119 -19.58 -15.21 -0.20
C VAL A 119 -18.18 -14.61 -0.07
N ALA A 120 -18.07 -13.31 -0.31
CA ALA A 120 -16.83 -12.57 -0.11
C ALA A 120 -16.47 -12.51 1.38
N LYS A 121 -15.25 -12.96 1.72
CA LYS A 121 -14.64 -12.81 3.05
C LYS A 121 -13.30 -12.12 2.87
N ALA A 122 -13.21 -10.90 3.37
CA ALA A 122 -12.02 -10.06 3.37
C ALA A 122 -11.60 -9.81 4.83
N PRO A 123 -10.29 -9.71 5.10
CA PRO A 123 -9.81 -9.24 6.39
C PRO A 123 -10.22 -7.78 6.59
N ARG A 124 -10.41 -7.38 7.84
CA ARG A 124 -10.60 -5.96 8.19
C ARG A 124 -9.32 -5.16 7.92
N TYR A 125 -8.19 -5.67 8.39
CA TYR A 125 -6.90 -5.00 8.31
C TYR A 125 -5.96 -5.67 7.31
N PHE A 126 -5.24 -4.84 6.58
CA PHE A 126 -4.32 -5.23 5.52
C PHE A 126 -3.05 -4.40 5.63
N MET A 127 -1.90 -5.06 5.56
CA MET A 127 -0.58 -4.44 5.63
C MET A 127 0.32 -4.94 4.52
N VAL A 128 1.14 -4.02 4.02
CA VAL A 128 2.24 -4.28 3.11
C VAL A 128 3.54 -3.81 3.75
N GLN A 129 4.56 -4.66 3.75
CA GLN A 129 5.88 -4.36 4.30
C GLN A 129 6.96 -4.97 3.42
N GLY A 130 8.10 -4.30 3.23
CA GLY A 130 9.24 -4.90 2.55
C GLY A 130 9.74 -6.13 3.31
N ALA A 131 10.10 -7.19 2.58
CA ALA A 131 10.65 -8.39 3.20
C ALA A 131 12.08 -8.15 3.71
N ASP A 132 12.44 -8.81 4.81
CA ASP A 132 13.78 -8.71 5.41
C ASP A 132 14.90 -9.19 4.48
N SER A 133 14.58 -10.04 3.51
CA SER A 133 15.51 -10.52 2.48
C SER A 133 15.93 -9.44 1.48
N ASN A 134 15.22 -8.31 1.38
CA ASN A 134 15.59 -7.24 0.47
C ASN A 134 16.91 -6.58 0.94
N LYS A 135 17.82 -6.29 0.02
CA LYS A 135 19.00 -5.51 0.37
C LYS A 135 18.61 -4.07 0.64
N ARG A 136 18.99 -3.51 1.78
CA ARG A 136 18.82 -2.07 2.06
C ARG A 136 19.95 -1.29 1.42
N ASN A 137 19.68 -0.05 1.08
CA ASN A 137 20.66 0.87 0.52
C ASN A 137 20.43 2.28 1.06
N ASP A 138 21.48 3.08 1.00
CA ASP A 138 21.54 4.41 1.63
C ASP A 138 21.19 5.55 0.68
N ALA A 139 20.41 5.27 -0.38
CA ALA A 139 19.95 6.30 -1.29
C ALA A 139 19.20 7.39 -0.51
N LEU A 140 19.55 8.65 -0.81
CA LEU A 140 18.92 9.79 -0.13
C LEU A 140 17.44 9.85 -0.46
N ASP A 141 17.06 9.63 -1.73
CA ASP A 141 15.68 9.64 -2.18
C ASP A 141 15.08 8.23 -2.20
N PHE A 142 13.88 8.05 -1.66
CA PHE A 142 13.22 6.73 -1.63
C PHE A 142 12.98 6.15 -3.04
N ARG A 143 12.87 7.01 -4.06
CA ARG A 143 12.70 6.56 -5.47
C ARG A 143 13.95 5.87 -5.99
N ASP A 144 15.12 6.37 -5.61
CA ASP A 144 16.38 5.70 -5.88
C ASP A 144 16.47 4.44 -5.01
N GLU A 145 16.09 4.49 -3.73
CA GLU A 145 16.10 3.32 -2.84
C GLU A 145 15.36 2.12 -3.46
N LEU A 146 14.22 2.35 -4.10
CA LEU A 146 13.38 1.34 -4.73
C LEU A 146 13.76 1.00 -6.18
N ASN A 147 14.80 1.63 -6.75
CA ASN A 147 15.20 1.40 -8.14
C ASN A 147 15.87 0.03 -8.29
N ILE A 148 15.16 -0.92 -8.89
CA ILE A 148 15.57 -2.32 -9.01
C ILE A 148 16.84 -2.48 -9.84
N GLU A 149 16.91 -1.85 -11.01
CA GLU A 149 18.07 -1.98 -11.90
C GLU A 149 19.32 -1.35 -11.27
N LYS A 150 19.19 -0.13 -10.76
CA LYS A 150 20.32 0.68 -10.29
C LYS A 150 20.84 0.22 -8.92
N ASN A 151 19.94 -0.05 -7.98
CA ASN A 151 20.30 -0.22 -6.56
C ASN A 151 20.05 -1.62 -6.01
N HIS A 152 19.39 -2.50 -6.77
CA HIS A 152 19.19 -3.91 -6.41
C HIS A 152 19.80 -4.88 -7.43
N ALA A 153 20.60 -4.39 -8.38
CA ALA A 153 21.27 -5.19 -9.41
C ALA A 153 20.29 -6.08 -10.20
N GLY A 154 19.09 -5.57 -10.49
CA GLY A 154 18.04 -6.29 -11.19
C GLY A 154 17.33 -7.38 -10.36
N LYS A 155 17.68 -7.55 -9.08
CA LYS A 155 16.99 -8.50 -8.20
C LYS A 155 15.61 -7.98 -7.81
N PRO A 156 14.57 -8.82 -7.83
CA PRO A 156 13.23 -8.40 -7.45
C PRO A 156 13.14 -7.88 -6.02
N LEU A 157 12.26 -6.91 -5.80
CA LEU A 157 11.86 -6.49 -4.46
C LEU A 157 10.66 -7.31 -3.99
N LEU A 158 10.76 -7.85 -2.77
CA LEU A 158 9.73 -8.66 -2.16
C LEU A 158 8.99 -7.85 -1.08
N PHE A 159 7.67 -7.91 -1.08
CA PHE A 159 6.85 -7.31 -0.03
C PHE A 159 5.93 -8.37 0.58
N ASN A 160 5.94 -8.47 1.90
CA ASN A 160 5.02 -9.33 2.63
C ASN A 160 3.61 -8.73 2.61
N ILE A 161 2.62 -9.60 2.43
CA ILE A 161 1.20 -9.28 2.58
C ILE A 161 0.76 -9.84 3.93
N LEU A 162 0.36 -8.96 4.84
CA LEU A 162 -0.12 -9.34 6.16
C LEU A 162 -1.56 -8.88 6.37
N VAL A 163 -2.30 -9.64 7.18
CA VAL A 163 -3.71 -9.37 7.48
C VAL A 163 -4.00 -9.55 8.96
N SER A 164 -5.06 -8.88 9.44
CA SER A 164 -5.61 -9.09 10.79
C SER A 164 -7.10 -8.77 10.81
N ASP A 165 -7.85 -9.44 11.67
CA ASP A 165 -9.24 -9.09 12.00
C ASP A 165 -9.37 -8.50 13.41
N VAL A 166 -8.27 -8.45 14.18
CA VAL A 166 -8.26 -8.06 15.59
C VAL A 166 -7.75 -6.63 15.76
N SER A 167 -6.62 -6.28 15.15
CA SER A 167 -5.99 -4.97 15.34
C SER A 167 -5.35 -4.42 14.07
N GLY A 168 -5.57 -3.13 13.80
CA GLY A 168 -4.89 -2.38 12.74
C GLY A 168 -3.56 -1.74 13.19
N LYS A 169 -3.15 -1.92 14.45
CA LYS A 169 -1.91 -1.34 14.99
C LYS A 169 -0.69 -1.99 14.35
N GLN A 170 0.21 -1.19 13.78
CA GLN A 170 1.40 -1.64 13.03
C GLN A 170 2.27 -2.67 13.79
N ASP A 171 2.40 -2.54 15.10
CA ASP A 171 3.26 -3.41 15.93
C ASP A 171 2.48 -4.49 16.68
N SER A 172 1.22 -4.74 16.34
CA SER A 172 0.47 -5.84 16.96
C SER A 172 1.07 -7.21 16.61
N ALA A 173 0.97 -8.16 17.53
CA ALA A 173 1.26 -9.57 17.25
C ALA A 173 0.15 -10.27 16.44
N ASP A 174 -1.00 -9.61 16.24
CA ASP A 174 -2.16 -10.18 15.54
C ASP A 174 -2.00 -10.23 14.01
N TRP A 175 -0.88 -9.73 13.47
CA TRP A 175 -0.62 -9.76 12.04
C TRP A 175 -0.20 -11.15 11.59
N GLN A 176 -0.88 -11.66 10.58
CA GLN A 176 -0.55 -12.93 9.94
C GLN A 176 -0.12 -12.67 8.51
N GLN A 177 1.08 -13.13 8.15
CA GLN A 177 1.52 -13.13 6.76
C GLN A 177 0.76 -14.20 5.98
N ILE A 178 0.16 -13.80 4.85
CA ILE A 178 -0.65 -14.69 4.00
C ILE A 178 -0.10 -14.81 2.58
N GLY A 179 0.89 -14.00 2.21
CA GLY A 179 1.47 -14.02 0.87
C GLY A 179 2.57 -13.00 0.69
N THR A 180 2.99 -12.85 -0.57
CA THR A 180 4.08 -11.97 -0.98
C THR A 180 3.76 -11.32 -2.32
N MET A 181 4.13 -10.06 -2.49
CA MET A 181 4.21 -9.38 -3.77
C MET A 181 5.66 -9.35 -4.25
N THR A 182 5.88 -9.68 -5.51
CA THR A 182 7.21 -9.64 -6.13
C THR A 182 7.21 -8.58 -7.22
N PHE A 183 8.08 -7.60 -7.10
CA PHE A 183 8.28 -6.57 -8.12
C PHE A 183 9.61 -6.83 -8.82
N SER A 184 9.56 -7.21 -10.09
CA SER A 184 10.74 -7.43 -10.94
C SER A 184 11.18 -6.19 -11.70
N GLU A 185 10.33 -5.18 -11.79
CA GLU A 185 10.57 -3.96 -12.57
C GLU A 185 10.18 -2.72 -11.78
N SER A 186 10.92 -1.63 -11.99
CA SER A 186 10.67 -0.33 -11.37
C SER A 186 10.86 0.79 -12.37
N LYS A 187 10.01 1.82 -12.31
CA LYS A 187 10.16 3.02 -13.14
C LYS A 187 9.80 4.26 -12.34
N VAL A 188 10.73 5.22 -12.29
CA VAL A 188 10.41 6.58 -11.85
C VAL A 188 9.66 7.27 -12.99
N SER A 189 8.44 7.72 -12.73
CA SER A 189 7.58 8.30 -13.77
C SER A 189 6.79 9.49 -13.26
N TYR A 190 6.89 10.60 -13.99
CA TYR A 190 6.00 11.76 -13.81
C TYR A 190 4.55 11.45 -14.23
N GLY A 191 4.36 10.44 -15.09
CA GLY A 191 3.07 10.11 -15.69
C GLY A 191 2.19 9.20 -14.84
N CYS A 192 2.67 8.68 -13.70
CA CYS A 192 1.92 7.72 -12.88
C CYS A 192 0.54 8.29 -12.50
N ASP A 193 0.49 9.49 -11.95
CA ASP A 193 -0.77 10.13 -11.52
C ASP A 193 -1.66 10.62 -12.68
N ARG A 194 -1.11 10.67 -13.90
CA ARG A 194 -1.82 11.15 -15.10
C ARG A 194 -2.36 10.03 -15.99
N ARG A 195 -1.81 8.82 -15.86
CA ARG A 195 -2.10 7.69 -16.76
C ARG A 195 -2.53 6.43 -16.03
N LEU A 196 -2.15 6.27 -14.77
CA LEU A 196 -2.48 5.11 -13.95
C LEU A 196 -3.41 5.52 -12.82
N HIS A 197 -4.70 5.24 -12.99
CA HIS A 197 -5.71 5.56 -11.99
C HIS A 197 -5.93 4.41 -11.01
N PHE A 198 -5.85 4.72 -9.73
CA PHE A 198 -6.24 3.85 -8.63
C PHE A 198 -7.59 4.35 -8.10
N ALA A 199 -8.67 3.65 -8.41
CA ALA A 199 -9.98 3.96 -7.88
C ALA A 199 -10.01 3.58 -6.39
N HIS A 200 -10.40 4.53 -5.54
CA HIS A 200 -10.55 4.32 -4.10
C HIS A 200 -11.66 3.30 -3.84
N PRO A 201 -11.42 2.25 -3.04
CA PRO A 201 -12.47 1.32 -2.63
C PRO A 201 -13.57 2.06 -1.88
N LYS A 202 -14.83 1.79 -2.25
CA LYS A 202 -15.98 2.32 -1.52
C LYS A 202 -16.17 1.52 -0.23
N ILE A 203 -16.40 2.22 0.87
CA ILE A 203 -16.89 1.60 2.11
C ILE A 203 -18.35 1.20 1.84
N LYS A 204 -18.63 -0.11 1.86
CA LYS A 204 -20.01 -0.61 1.79
C LYS A 204 -20.61 -0.44 3.19
N LYS A 205 -21.75 0.25 3.28
CA LYS A 205 -22.54 0.35 4.50
C LYS A 205 -23.20 -1.00 4.80
#